data_AF-A0A432K326-F1
#
_entry.id   AF-A0A432K326-F1
#
_cell.length_a   1.000
_cell.length_b   1.000
_cell.length_c   1.000
_cell.angle_alpha   90.00
_cell.angle_beta   90.00
_cell.angle_gamma   90.00
#
_symmetry.space_group_name_H-M   'P 1'
#
loop_
_entity.id
_entity.type
_entity.pdbx_description
1 polymer ?
#
loop_
_entity_poly.entity_id
_entity_poly.type
_entity_poly.pdbx_seq_one_letter_code
_entity_poly.pdbx_strand_id
1 'polypeptide(L)'
;MCGFKDLCLYLDLNRPISEMSHLRRVRVKYRDPDNNTGYFHRYVYMQNNYETITKALIELDSGDLELIDLRSVKFLDRPER
;
A
#
# COMPACT_ATOMS: atom_id res chain seq x y z
N MET A 1 -9.22 -18.30 -24.61
CA MET A 1 -8.26 -18.54 -23.52
C MET A 1 -6.90 -18.04 -23.96
N CYS A 2 -6.42 -16.97 -23.33
CA CYS A 2 -5.05 -16.42 -23.42
C CYS A 2 -5.05 -15.38 -22.29
N GLY A 3 -4.48 -15.61 -21.11
CA GLY A 3 -3.13 -16.11 -20.84
C GLY A 3 -2.41 -14.92 -20.21
N PHE A 4 -2.49 -14.81 -18.88
CA PHE A 4 -1.86 -13.76 -18.08
C PHE A 4 -0.35 -13.77 -18.36
N LYS A 5 0.10 -12.90 -19.27
CA LYS A 5 1.51 -12.63 -19.49
C LYS A 5 1.95 -11.55 -18.54
N ASP A 6 2.81 -11.95 -17.61
CA ASP A 6 3.95 -11.18 -17.13
C ASP A 6 3.64 -9.80 -16.50
N LEU A 7 3.04 -9.83 -15.31
CA LEU A 7 3.32 -8.81 -14.30
C LEU A 7 4.04 -9.44 -13.11
N CYS A 8 5.09 -10.22 -13.39
CA CYS A 8 6.01 -10.66 -12.37
C CYS A 8 6.82 -9.47 -11.84
N LEU A 9 6.61 -9.19 -10.55
CA LEU A 9 7.63 -8.84 -9.57
C LEU A 9 8.69 -7.82 -9.99
N TYR A 10 8.41 -6.55 -9.72
CA TYR A 10 9.41 -5.68 -9.11
C TYR A 10 8.83 -5.14 -7.79
N LEU A 11 8.54 -6.05 -6.86
CA LEU A 11 8.73 -5.72 -5.46
C LEU A 11 10.22 -5.92 -5.23
N ASP A 12 10.97 -4.82 -5.23
CA ASP A 12 12.38 -4.82 -4.87
C ASP A 12 12.48 -5.06 -3.35
N LEU A 13 12.19 -6.29 -2.93
CA LEU A 13 12.16 -6.77 -1.53
C LEU A 13 13.54 -6.75 -0.86
N ASN A 14 14.56 -6.24 -1.56
CA ASN A 14 15.96 -6.19 -1.10
C ASN A 14 16.47 -4.76 -0.85
N ARG A 15 15.63 -3.72 -0.93
CA ARG A 15 16.08 -2.39 -0.54
C ARG A 15 16.26 -2.31 0.98
N PRO A 16 17.42 -1.82 1.46
CA PRO A 16 17.59 -1.57 2.88
C PRO A 16 16.53 -0.57 3.34
N ILE A 17 15.92 -0.83 4.51
CA ILE A 17 14.89 0.01 5.17
C ILE A 17 15.30 1.51 5.21
N SER A 18 16.62 1.78 5.18
CA SER A 18 17.26 3.08 5.00
C SER A 18 16.78 3.90 3.79
N GLU A 19 16.26 3.30 2.71
CA GLU A 19 15.77 4.01 1.52
C GLU A 19 14.26 4.29 1.53
N MET A 20 13.50 3.81 2.52
CA MET A 20 12.06 4.10 2.64
C MET A 20 11.75 5.57 2.98
N SER A 21 12.76 6.43 3.08
CA SER A 21 12.64 7.87 3.33
C SER A 21 11.78 8.64 2.30
N HIS A 22 11.42 8.01 1.19
CA HIS A 22 10.59 8.60 0.14
C HIS A 22 9.10 8.24 0.22
N LEU A 23 8.76 7.11 0.85
CA LEU A 23 7.37 6.63 0.89
C LEU A 23 6.53 7.53 1.79
N ARG A 24 5.31 7.83 1.33
CA ARG A 24 4.44 8.76 2.06
C ARG A 24 3.77 8.01 3.20
N ARG A 25 3.93 8.52 4.42
CA ARG A 25 3.30 7.94 5.61
C ARG A 25 1.78 8.11 5.52
N VAL A 26 1.06 7.08 5.94
CA VAL A 26 -0.39 7.02 5.95
C VAL A 26 -0.91 6.55 7.30
N ARG A 27 -2.18 6.87 7.56
CA ARG A 27 -2.98 6.31 8.64
C ARG A 27 -4.18 5.58 8.04
N VAL A 28 -4.40 4.35 8.48
CA VAL A 28 -5.55 3.51 8.15
C VAL A 28 -6.67 3.77 9.15
N LYS A 29 -7.77 4.35 8.68
CA LYS A 29 -8.97 4.60 9.49
C LYS A 29 -9.63 3.28 9.89
N TYR A 30 -10.36 3.32 11.01
CA TYR A 30 -11.16 2.20 11.52
C TYR A 30 -10.35 0.96 11.94
N ARG A 31 -9.04 1.12 12.14
CA ARG A 31 -8.17 0.15 12.82
C ARG A 31 -7.86 0.59 14.24
N ASP A 32 -7.40 -0.37 15.01
CA ASP A 32 -6.81 -0.17 16.33
C ASP A 32 -5.84 1.04 16.31
N PRO A 33 -5.93 1.98 17.26
CA PRO A 33 -5.02 3.11 17.37
C PRO A 33 -3.54 2.74 17.28
N ASP A 34 -3.15 1.60 17.84
CA ASP A 34 -1.77 1.22 18.09
C ASP A 34 -1.10 0.58 16.86
N ASN A 35 -1.88 0.15 15.86
CA ASN A 35 -1.36 -0.44 14.63
C ASN A 35 -2.17 0.01 13.40
N ASN A 36 -2.25 1.33 13.23
CA ASN A 36 -2.96 1.93 12.10
C ASN A 36 -2.10 2.84 11.23
N THR A 37 -0.79 2.84 11.41
CA THR A 37 0.14 3.61 10.60
C THR A 37 0.97 2.71 9.70
N GLY A 38 1.43 3.29 8.60
CA GLY A 38 2.28 2.59 7.64
C GLY A 38 2.69 3.50 6.50
N TYR A 39 3.18 2.87 5.43
CA TYR A 39 3.73 3.53 4.26
C TYR A 39 2.96 3.10 3.00
N PHE A 40 2.50 4.10 2.23
CA PHE A 40 1.85 3.84 0.95
C PHE A 40 2.85 3.42 -0.11
N HIS A 41 2.59 2.29 -0.78
CA HIS A 41 3.39 1.79 -1.88
C HIS A 41 2.80 2.16 -3.24
N ARG A 42 1.60 1.64 -3.54
CA ARG A 42 0.94 1.83 -4.84
C ARG A 42 -0.56 1.59 -4.80
N TYR A 43 -1.26 2.06 -5.83
CA TYR A 43 -2.62 1.60 -6.10
C TYR A 43 -2.60 0.22 -6.76
N VAL A 44 -3.58 -0.61 -6.41
CA VAL A 44 -3.80 -1.94 -6.96
C VAL A 44 -5.23 -2.01 -7.48
N TYR A 45 -5.37 -2.33 -8.76
CA TYR A 45 -6.66 -2.49 -9.43
C TYR A 45 -6.99 -3.98 -9.48
N MET A 46 -8.11 -4.37 -8.87
CA MET A 46 -8.60 -5.73 -8.86
C MET A 46 -9.87 -5.80 -9.71
N GLN A 47 -9.90 -6.73 -10.65
CA GLN A 47 -11.06 -6.97 -11.48
C GLN A 47 -11.83 -8.17 -10.94
N ASN A 48 -13.10 -8.00 -10.61
CA ASN A 48 -13.99 -9.10 -10.24
C ASN A 48 -15.23 -9.05 -11.14
N ASN A 49 -15.38 -10.04 -12.04
CA ASN A 49 -16.48 -10.36 -12.98
C ASN A 49 -17.22 -9.19 -13.68
N TYR A 50 -17.65 -8.17 -12.96
CA TYR A 50 -18.40 -7.02 -13.45
C TYR A 50 -17.88 -5.65 -12.96
N GLU A 51 -16.91 -5.61 -12.04
CA GLU A 51 -16.40 -4.37 -11.45
C GLU A 51 -14.88 -4.34 -11.32
N THR A 52 -14.31 -3.15 -11.47
CA THR A 52 -12.90 -2.88 -11.12
C THR A 52 -12.86 -2.12 -9.81
N ILE A 53 -12.26 -2.73 -8.79
CA ILE A 53 -12.09 -2.15 -7.46
C ILE A 53 -10.65 -1.68 -7.34
N THR A 54 -10.47 -0.44 -6.88
CA THR A 54 -9.12 0.09 -6.59
C THR A 54 -8.87 0.02 -5.09
N LYS A 55 -7.70 -0.50 -4.71
CA LYS A 55 -7.20 -0.54 -3.32
C LYS A 55 -5.81 0.09 -3.24
N ALA A 56 -5.37 0.42 -2.04
CA ALA A 56 -4.01 0.86 -1.76
C ALA A 56 -3.22 -0.30 -1.15
N LEU A 57 -2.02 -0.57 -1.67
CA LEU A 57 -1.04 -1.43 -1.02
C LEU A 57 -0.29 -0.60 0.02
N ILE A 58 -0.37 -1.01 1.27
CA ILE A 58 0.27 -0.35 2.41
C ILE A 58 1.15 -1.36 3.14
N GLU A 59 2.36 -0.96 3.49
CA GLU A 59 3.21 -1.66 4.45
C GLU A 59 2.97 -1.05 5.82
N LEU A 60 2.45 -1.83 6.74
CA LEU A 60 2.18 -1.39 8.11
C LEU A 60 3.48 -1.26 8.89
N ASP A 61 3.45 -0.50 9.98
CA ASP A 61 4.62 -0.37 10.87
C ASP A 61 5.01 -1.74 11.50
N SER A 62 4.14 -2.75 11.48
CA SER A 62 4.47 -4.14 11.84
C SER A 62 5.33 -4.88 10.80
N GLY A 63 5.47 -4.33 9.59
CA GLY A 63 6.11 -4.97 8.43
C GLY A 63 5.15 -5.76 7.53
N ASP A 64 3.87 -5.87 7.91
CA ASP A 64 2.87 -6.58 7.10
C ASP A 64 2.44 -5.76 5.87
N LEU A 65 2.29 -6.42 4.73
CA LEU A 65 1.77 -5.83 3.49
C LEU A 65 0.28 -6.11 3.35
N GLU A 66 -0.52 -5.06 3.22
CA GLU A 66 -1.98 -5.16 3.17
C GLU A 66 -2.64 -4.33 2.07
N LEU A 67 -3.73 -4.87 1.51
CA LEU A 67 -4.60 -4.18 0.54
C LEU A 67 -5.76 -3.50 1.24
N ILE A 68 -5.67 -2.18 1.39
CA ILE A 68 -6.61 -1.36 2.13
C ILE A 68 -7.54 -0.60 1.18
N ASP A 69 -8.80 -0.44 1.57
CA ASP A 69 -9.74 0.41 0.84
C ASP A 69 -9.29 1.87 0.84
N LEU A 70 -9.36 2.54 -0.33
CA LEU A 70 -8.91 3.93 -0.49
C LEU A 70 -9.58 4.89 0.51
N ARG A 71 -10.86 4.68 0.83
CA ARG A 71 -11.60 5.56 1.76
C ARG A 71 -11.06 5.48 3.19
N SER A 72 -10.45 4.35 3.52
CA SER A 72 -9.81 4.10 4.81
C SER A 72 -8.39 4.63 4.89
N VAL A 73 -7.80 5.15 3.81
CA VAL A 73 -6.43 5.68 3.84
C VAL A 73 -6.45 7.19 4.02
N LYS A 74 -5.68 7.70 4.99
CA LYS A 74 -5.39 9.13 5.14
C LYS A 74 -3.88 9.34 5.03
N PHE A 75 -3.44 10.06 4.01
CA PHE A 75 -2.04 10.51 3.92
C PHE A 75 -1.74 11.49 5.05
N LEU A 76 -0.60 11.28 5.71
CA LEU A 76 -0.07 12.21 6.69
C LEU A 76 0.79 13.24 5.97
N ASP A 77 0.76 14.48 6.46
CA ASP A 77 1.61 15.54 5.93
C ASP A 77 3.07 15.22 6.23
N ARG A 78 3.94 15.61 5.30
CA ARG A 78 5.38 15.53 5.55
C ARG A 78 5.70 16.64 6.57
N PRO A 79 6.42 16.35 7.67
CA PRO A 79 6.93 17.43 8.50
C PRO A 79 7.74 18.37 7.60
N GLU A 80 7.48 19.67 7.73
CA GLU A 80 8.25 20.71 7.03
C GLU A 80 9.73 20.48 7.33
N ARG A 81 10.54 20.35 6.28
CA ARG A 81 11.99 20.13 6.39
C ARG A 81 12.68 21.41 6.81
#